data_AF-A0A972Y3T9-F1
#
_entry.id   AF-A0A972Y3T9-F1
#
_cell.length_a   1.000
_cell.length_b   1.000
_cell.length_c   1.000
_cell.angle_alpha   90.00
_cell.angle_beta   90.00
_cell.angle_gamma   90.00
#
_symmetry.space_group_name_H-M   'P 1'
#
loop_
_entity.id
_entity.type
_entity.pdbx_description
1 polymer ?
#
loop_
_entity_poly.entity_id
_entity_poly.type
_entity_poly.pdbx_seq_one_letter_code
_entity_poly.pdbx_strand_id
1 'polypeptide(L)'
;MTLVKQIEHLEIKNILHKTSLALALLVIPMFWVNANKKAISYRLESVNIHVFKTYYQHSSYNILNALSILNKDMETYKKRKEAILKELEPYAIKGKDDKYANLLMDQAYIYMNQGNYQEARRLALQGYDYYPNLDKNTQLIVQAGFQLQYYEEMYQFAKGLMHRAYPDDVLSRKVAIQAALYAERYHDALIICESFLEKYPYDDFVRTIKKRLINKDKLGEIVYLFYE
;
A
#
# COMPACT_ATOMS: atom_id res chain seq x y z
N MET A 1 41.28 -62.32 -24.19
CA MET A 1 39.86 -62.35 -23.77
C MET A 1 39.82 -62.06 -22.26
N THR A 2 40.17 -60.83 -21.87
CA THR A 2 40.56 -60.52 -20.49
C THR A 2 40.27 -59.06 -20.14
N LEU A 3 39.13 -58.53 -20.59
CA LEU A 3 38.69 -57.17 -20.28
C LEU A 3 37.19 -57.08 -19.90
N VAL A 4 36.51 -58.23 -19.76
CA VAL A 4 35.06 -58.31 -19.51
C VAL A 4 34.75 -59.04 -18.20
N LYS A 5 35.69 -59.11 -17.24
CA LYS A 5 35.50 -59.87 -15.99
C LYS A 5 35.78 -59.09 -14.70
N GLN A 6 35.74 -57.76 -14.74
CA GLN A 6 36.13 -56.92 -13.60
C GLN A 6 35.07 -55.90 -13.14
N ILE A 7 33.78 -56.13 -13.47
CA ILE A 7 32.67 -55.26 -13.01
C ILE A 7 31.61 -56.04 -12.22
N GLU A 8 31.73 -57.35 -12.04
CA GLU A 8 30.65 -58.15 -11.40
C GLU A 8 30.62 -58.10 -9.85
N HIS A 9 31.62 -57.51 -9.17
CA HIS A 9 31.69 -57.56 -7.70
C HIS A 9 32.12 -56.26 -7.01
N LEU A 10 31.85 -55.11 -7.61
CA LEU A 10 31.87 -53.87 -6.83
C LEU A 10 30.63 -53.84 -5.96
N GLU A 11 30.78 -54.11 -4.66
CA GLU A 11 29.78 -53.97 -3.60
C GLU A 11 29.33 -52.51 -3.42
N ILE A 12 28.77 -51.94 -4.48
CA ILE A 12 28.12 -50.61 -4.52
C ILE A 12 26.81 -50.62 -3.72
N LYS A 13 26.46 -51.75 -3.06
CA LYS A 13 25.09 -52.09 -2.68
C LYS A 13 24.64 -51.73 -1.27
N ASN A 14 25.47 -51.17 -0.38
CA ASN A 14 25.00 -50.83 0.98
C ASN A 14 25.29 -49.39 1.43
N ILE A 15 26.44 -48.82 1.06
CA ILE A 15 26.79 -47.44 1.46
C ILE A 15 25.93 -46.44 0.67
N LEU A 16 25.74 -46.66 -0.63
CA LEU A 16 24.94 -45.78 -1.50
C LEU A 16 23.45 -45.72 -1.12
N HIS A 17 22.88 -46.83 -0.64
CA HIS A 17 21.49 -46.84 -0.17
C HIS A 17 21.32 -46.08 1.15
N LYS A 18 22.29 -46.22 2.07
CA LYS A 18 22.28 -45.50 3.36
C LYS A 18 22.50 -44.00 3.16
N THR A 19 23.42 -43.59 2.29
CA THR A 19 23.65 -42.16 1.99
C THR A 19 22.48 -41.54 1.23
N SER A 20 21.89 -42.25 0.28
CA SER A 20 20.69 -41.77 -0.44
C SER A 20 19.48 -41.64 0.50
N LEU A 21 19.30 -42.58 1.43
CA LEU A 21 18.24 -42.50 2.44
C LEU A 21 18.48 -41.34 3.41
N ALA A 22 19.73 -41.14 3.87
CA ALA A 22 20.09 -40.00 4.71
C ALA A 22 19.85 -38.66 4.00
N LEU A 23 20.24 -38.54 2.73
CA LEU A 23 19.93 -37.38 1.90
C LEU A 23 18.42 -37.19 1.72
N ALA A 24 17.67 -38.25 1.44
CA ALA A 24 16.22 -38.16 1.33
C ALA A 24 15.58 -37.66 2.64
N LEU A 25 16.02 -38.16 3.80
CA LEU A 25 15.55 -37.72 5.11
C LEU A 25 15.91 -36.25 5.41
N LEU A 26 17.04 -35.75 4.91
CA LEU A 26 17.41 -34.34 5.02
C LEU A 26 16.56 -33.43 4.12
N VAL A 27 16.05 -33.93 2.99
CA VAL A 27 15.26 -33.14 2.03
C VAL A 27 13.75 -33.25 2.27
N ILE A 28 13.25 -34.30 2.92
CA ILE A 28 11.82 -34.47 3.26
C ILE A 28 11.21 -33.24 3.99
N PRO A 29 11.88 -32.62 4.99
CA PRO A 29 11.36 -31.41 5.63
C PRO A 29 11.19 -30.23 4.67
N MET A 30 12.06 -30.09 3.67
CA MET A 30 11.90 -29.06 2.63
C MET A 30 10.62 -29.25 1.85
N PHE A 31 10.30 -30.49 1.45
CA PHE A 31 9.05 -30.78 0.73
C PHE A 31 7.83 -30.58 1.61
N TRP A 32 7.86 -30.99 2.88
CA TRP A 32 6.72 -30.82 3.79
C TRP A 32 6.39 -29.35 4.07
N VAL A 33 7.42 -28.55 4.35
CA VAL A 33 7.27 -27.09 4.57
C VAL A 33 6.76 -26.40 3.30
N ASN A 34 7.23 -26.82 2.12
CA ASN A 34 6.81 -26.24 0.84
C ASN A 34 5.47 -26.81 0.32
N ALA A 35 4.96 -27.91 0.87
CA ALA A 35 3.66 -28.47 0.48
C ALA A 35 2.49 -27.81 1.22
N ASN A 36 2.74 -27.14 2.36
CA ASN A 36 1.72 -26.54 3.19
C ASN A 36 1.70 -25.01 3.06
N LYS A 37 0.62 -24.46 2.49
CA LYS A 37 0.40 -23.00 2.35
C LYS A 37 0.59 -22.23 3.65
N LYS A 38 0.15 -22.81 4.78
CA LYS A 38 0.34 -22.22 6.10
C LYS A 38 1.83 -22.15 6.43
N ALA A 39 2.55 -23.26 6.35
CA ALA A 39 3.98 -23.28 6.65
C ALA A 39 4.78 -22.30 5.76
N ILE A 40 4.46 -22.22 4.46
CA ILE A 40 5.07 -21.24 3.54
C ILE A 40 4.75 -19.80 3.98
N SER A 41 3.48 -19.49 4.25
CA SER A 41 3.03 -18.17 4.68
C SER A 41 3.78 -17.68 5.92
N TYR A 42 3.84 -18.51 6.98
CA TYR A 42 4.54 -18.15 8.22
C TYR A 42 6.06 -18.06 8.05
N ARG A 43 6.67 -18.94 7.23
CA ARG A 43 8.09 -18.87 6.94
C ARG A 43 8.45 -17.60 6.18
N LEU A 44 7.70 -17.27 5.13
CA LEU A 44 7.93 -16.05 4.35
C LEU A 44 7.75 -14.80 5.21
N GLU A 45 6.73 -14.78 6.07
CA GLU A 45 6.53 -13.70 7.06
C GLU A 45 7.76 -13.55 7.96
N SER A 46 8.17 -14.61 8.66
CA SER A 46 9.29 -14.59 9.60
C SER A 46 10.61 -14.17 8.94
N VAL A 47 10.92 -14.71 7.76
CA VAL A 47 12.12 -14.34 7.01
C VAL A 47 12.10 -12.86 6.64
N ASN A 48 10.96 -12.33 6.16
CA ASN A 48 10.91 -10.94 5.70
C ASN A 48 10.79 -9.94 6.84
N ILE A 49 10.28 -10.33 8.01
CA ILE A 49 10.44 -9.55 9.25
C ILE A 49 11.92 -9.40 9.59
N HIS A 50 12.70 -10.48 9.51
CA HIS A 50 14.14 -10.40 9.75
C HIS A 50 14.84 -9.54 8.69
N VAL A 51 14.50 -9.70 7.42
CA VAL A 51 15.02 -8.85 6.32
C VAL A 51 14.69 -7.39 6.57
N PHE A 52 13.46 -7.05 6.99
CA PHE A 52 13.09 -5.67 7.33
C PHE A 52 14.07 -5.07 8.35
N LYS A 53 14.35 -5.81 9.43
CA LYS A 53 15.20 -5.35 10.54
C LYS A 53 16.68 -5.20 10.19
N THR A 54 17.15 -5.83 9.11
CA THR A 54 18.59 -5.96 8.80
C THR A 54 19.00 -5.35 7.46
N TYR A 55 18.26 -5.65 6.39
CA TYR A 55 18.58 -5.24 5.02
C TYR A 55 17.52 -4.32 4.39
N TYR A 56 16.32 -4.29 4.96
CA TYR A 56 15.20 -3.41 4.63
C TYR A 56 14.54 -3.60 3.25
N GLN A 57 15.31 -3.86 2.18
CA GLN A 57 14.82 -3.87 0.80
C GLN A 57 13.82 -5.00 0.52
N HIS A 58 12.76 -4.69 -0.26
CA HIS A 58 11.68 -5.61 -0.66
C HIS A 58 10.87 -6.29 0.47
N SER A 59 11.20 -6.02 1.73
CA SER A 59 10.60 -6.66 2.91
C SER A 59 9.07 -6.48 2.98
N SER A 60 8.57 -5.26 2.79
CA SER A 60 7.13 -4.98 2.88
C SER A 60 6.31 -5.76 1.84
N TYR A 61 6.74 -5.77 0.57
CA TYR A 61 6.05 -6.53 -0.48
C TYR A 61 5.98 -8.02 -0.16
N ASN A 62 7.08 -8.60 0.30
CA ASN A 62 7.12 -10.02 0.64
C ASN A 62 6.32 -10.36 1.90
N ILE A 63 6.27 -9.45 2.88
CA ILE A 63 5.38 -9.56 4.05
C ILE A 63 3.92 -9.59 3.60
N LEU A 64 3.51 -8.66 2.74
CA LEU A 64 2.13 -8.59 2.23
C LEU A 64 1.77 -9.84 1.42
N ASN A 65 2.69 -10.35 0.60
CA ASN A 65 2.51 -11.62 -0.10
C ASN A 65 2.37 -12.79 0.88
N ALA A 66 3.21 -12.84 1.92
CA ALA A 66 3.16 -13.88 2.94
C ALA A 66 1.79 -13.91 3.63
N LEU A 67 1.25 -12.75 4.01
CA LEU A 67 -0.08 -12.62 4.59
C LEU A 67 -1.17 -13.07 3.60
N SER A 68 -1.05 -12.69 2.33
CA SER A 68 -2.03 -12.97 1.28
C SER A 68 -2.15 -14.46 0.91
N ILE A 69 -1.14 -15.29 1.19
CA ILE A 69 -1.21 -16.75 0.94
C ILE A 69 -2.37 -17.42 1.69
N LEU A 70 -2.76 -16.88 2.84
CA LEU A 70 -3.85 -17.39 3.68
C LEU A 70 -5.10 -16.49 3.68
N ASN A 71 -5.26 -15.64 2.65
CA ASN A 71 -6.29 -14.59 2.52
C ASN A 71 -7.78 -15.01 2.59
N LYS A 72 -8.11 -16.27 2.90
CA LYS A 72 -9.49 -16.71 3.06
C LYS A 72 -10.18 -16.10 4.28
N ASP A 73 -9.40 -15.63 5.24
CA ASP A 73 -9.91 -14.97 6.45
C ASP A 73 -9.22 -13.61 6.65
N MET A 74 -9.99 -12.54 6.41
CA MET A 74 -9.51 -11.16 6.59
C MET A 74 -9.20 -10.82 8.04
N GLU A 75 -9.83 -11.46 9.01
CA GLU A 75 -9.54 -11.21 10.43
C GLU A 75 -8.19 -11.83 10.82
N THR A 76 -7.88 -13.04 10.34
CA THR A 76 -6.53 -13.61 10.47
C THR A 76 -5.48 -12.72 9.80
N TYR A 77 -5.76 -12.19 8.60
CA TYR A 77 -4.85 -11.25 7.93
C TYR A 77 -4.55 -10.03 8.79
N LYS A 78 -5.59 -9.34 9.27
CA LYS A 78 -5.47 -8.14 10.10
C LYS A 78 -4.71 -8.40 11.39
N LYS A 79 -5.08 -9.45 12.13
CA LYS A 79 -4.43 -9.79 13.40
C LYS A 79 -2.93 -10.06 13.24
N ARG A 80 -2.55 -10.81 12.20
CA ARG A 80 -1.13 -11.06 11.90
C ARG A 80 -0.42 -9.76 11.55
N LYS A 81 -1.05 -8.94 10.71
CA LYS A 81 -0.46 -7.67 10.29
C LYS A 81 -0.28 -6.66 11.42
N GLU A 82 -1.23 -6.58 12.35
CA GLU A 82 -1.11 -5.78 13.57
C GLU A 82 0.09 -6.22 14.42
N ALA A 83 0.29 -7.53 14.58
CA ALA A 83 1.45 -8.07 15.29
C ALA A 83 2.76 -7.69 14.58
N ILE A 84 2.81 -7.79 13.25
CA ILE A 84 3.97 -7.40 12.44
C ILE A 84 4.27 -5.91 12.58
N LEU A 85 3.26 -5.04 12.44
CA LEU A 85 3.43 -3.59 12.58
C LEU A 85 4.03 -3.25 13.95
N LYS A 86 3.48 -3.82 15.03
CA LYS A 86 4.00 -3.65 16.38
C LYS A 86 5.44 -4.15 16.55
N GLU A 87 5.79 -5.27 15.92
CA GLU A 87 7.14 -5.82 15.98
C GLU A 87 8.17 -4.99 15.19
N LEU A 88 7.75 -4.41 14.06
CA LEU A 88 8.62 -3.65 13.17
C LEU A 88 8.76 -2.16 13.57
N GLU A 89 7.79 -1.61 14.30
CA GLU A 89 7.78 -0.18 14.70
C GLU A 89 9.11 0.31 15.31
N PRO A 90 9.76 -0.41 16.25
CA PRO A 90 11.02 0.06 16.86
C PRO A 90 12.21 0.12 15.87
N TYR A 91 12.09 -0.54 14.73
CA TYR A 91 13.11 -0.60 13.68
C TYR A 91 12.83 0.38 12.55
N ALA A 92 11.64 1.00 12.52
CA ALA A 92 11.24 1.93 11.49
C ALA A 92 11.73 3.36 11.79
N ILE A 93 12.11 4.08 10.74
CA ILE A 93 12.66 5.45 10.88
C ILE A 93 11.66 6.47 10.35
N LYS A 94 11.16 7.35 11.23
CA LYS A 94 10.26 8.44 10.84
C LYS A 94 10.88 9.34 9.76
N GLY A 95 10.06 9.76 8.80
CA GLY A 95 10.44 10.57 7.65
C GLY A 95 11.29 9.88 6.57
N LYS A 96 11.67 8.60 6.72
CA LYS A 96 12.53 7.88 5.76
C LYS A 96 12.03 6.50 5.38
N ASP A 97 11.09 5.93 6.12
CA ASP A 97 10.75 4.51 6.04
C ASP A 97 9.52 4.26 5.15
N ASP A 98 9.77 4.19 3.84
CA ASP A 98 8.75 3.90 2.85
C ASP A 98 8.16 2.48 2.96
N LYS A 99 8.90 1.50 3.50
CA LYS A 99 8.44 0.10 3.60
C LYS A 99 7.45 -0.07 4.74
N TYR A 100 7.74 0.52 5.90
CA TYR A 100 6.82 0.57 7.03
C TYR A 100 5.59 1.42 6.70
N ALA A 101 5.78 2.58 6.07
CA ALA A 101 4.67 3.39 5.58
C ALA A 101 3.76 2.60 4.62
N ASN A 102 4.32 1.76 3.74
CA ASN A 102 3.54 0.94 2.83
C ASN A 102 2.75 -0.18 3.56
N LEU A 103 3.31 -0.77 4.63
CA LEU A 103 2.57 -1.70 5.49
C LEU A 103 1.40 -1.01 6.18
N LEU A 104 1.59 0.19 6.72
CA LEU A 104 0.52 0.99 7.31
C LEU A 104 -0.55 1.37 6.28
N MET A 105 -0.13 1.81 5.09
CA MET A 105 -1.03 2.19 4.00
C MET A 105 -1.92 1.02 3.55
N ASP A 106 -1.37 -0.19 3.42
CA ASP A 106 -2.19 -1.37 3.08
C ASP A 106 -3.22 -1.69 4.18
N GLN A 107 -2.91 -1.40 5.46
CA GLN A 107 -3.87 -1.62 6.55
C GLN A 107 -4.95 -0.53 6.51
N ALA A 108 -4.55 0.72 6.27
CA ALA A 108 -5.47 1.82 6.06
C ALA A 108 -6.45 1.53 4.91
N TYR A 109 -5.98 0.94 3.81
CA TYR A 109 -6.81 0.53 2.68
C TYR A 109 -7.87 -0.51 3.08
N ILE A 110 -7.51 -1.49 3.92
CA ILE A 110 -8.47 -2.49 4.43
C ILE A 110 -9.57 -1.82 5.25
N TYR A 111 -9.22 -0.91 6.17
CA TYR A 111 -10.22 -0.18 6.95
C TYR A 111 -11.07 0.76 6.10
N MET A 112 -10.49 1.38 5.06
CA MET A 112 -11.22 2.20 4.10
C MET A 112 -12.33 1.40 3.41
N ASN A 113 -12.01 0.20 2.93
CA ASN A 113 -12.98 -0.69 2.27
C ASN A 113 -14.07 -1.22 3.22
N GLN A 114 -13.81 -1.23 4.52
CA GLN A 114 -14.78 -1.60 5.55
C GLN A 114 -15.65 -0.41 6.01
N GLY A 115 -15.44 0.78 5.45
CA GLY A 115 -16.12 2.00 5.90
C GLY A 115 -15.63 2.54 7.25
N ASN A 116 -14.54 1.99 7.79
CA ASN A 116 -13.93 2.49 9.02
C ASN A 116 -12.94 3.61 8.69
N TYR A 117 -13.50 4.77 8.32
CA TYR A 117 -12.73 5.91 7.82
C TYR A 117 -11.83 6.53 8.90
N GLN A 118 -12.25 6.51 10.17
CA GLN A 118 -11.42 7.02 11.28
C GLN A 118 -10.12 6.23 11.39
N GLU A 119 -10.21 4.90 11.38
CA GLU A 119 -9.03 4.05 11.52
C GLU A 119 -8.16 4.07 10.26
N ALA A 120 -8.78 4.10 9.07
CA ALA A 120 -8.08 4.30 7.82
C ALA A 120 -7.27 5.60 7.84
N ARG A 121 -7.88 6.72 8.25
CA ARG A 121 -7.19 8.01 8.37
C ARG A 121 -6.05 7.95 9.38
N ARG A 122 -6.29 7.37 10.58
CA ARG A 122 -5.28 7.26 11.64
C ARG A 122 -4.03 6.55 11.13
N LEU A 123 -4.20 5.40 10.48
CA LEU A 123 -3.10 4.61 9.92
C LEU A 123 -2.42 5.30 8.73
N ALA A 124 -3.19 5.97 7.86
CA ALA A 124 -2.63 6.70 6.74
C ALA A 124 -1.78 7.90 7.22
N LEU A 125 -2.23 8.64 8.23
CA LEU A 125 -1.43 9.72 8.83
C LEU A 125 -0.16 9.18 9.50
N GLN A 126 -0.24 8.05 10.21
CA GLN A 126 0.96 7.37 10.71
C GLN A 126 1.91 7.00 9.57
N GLY A 127 1.40 6.43 8.47
CA GLY A 127 2.20 6.13 7.29
C GLY A 127 2.86 7.38 6.70
N TYR A 128 2.18 8.51 6.73
CA TYR A 128 2.70 9.80 6.27
C TYR A 128 3.85 10.29 7.15
N ASP A 129 3.76 10.15 8.48
CA ASP A 129 4.85 10.49 9.40
C ASP A 129 6.13 9.67 9.13
N TYR A 130 5.98 8.41 8.70
CA TYR A 130 7.11 7.56 8.35
C TYR A 130 7.67 7.87 6.96
N TYR A 131 6.81 8.18 5.98
CA TYR A 131 7.25 8.54 4.64
C TYR A 131 6.23 9.44 3.90
N PRO A 132 6.43 10.78 3.92
CA PRO A 132 5.51 11.74 3.33
C PRO A 132 5.34 11.64 1.81
N ASN A 133 6.33 11.06 1.12
CA ASN A 133 6.38 10.99 -0.35
C ASN A 133 5.65 9.75 -0.92
N LEU A 134 4.89 9.02 -0.10
CA LEU A 134 4.01 7.95 -0.59
C LEU A 134 2.66 8.56 -1.00
N ASP A 135 2.54 8.96 -2.26
CA ASP A 135 1.36 9.69 -2.74
C ASP A 135 0.05 8.91 -2.61
N LYS A 136 0.09 7.59 -2.83
CA LYS A 136 -1.05 6.69 -2.58
C LYS A 136 -1.57 6.80 -1.14
N ASN A 137 -0.66 6.93 -0.18
CA ASN A 137 -1.03 7.10 1.22
C ASN A 137 -1.65 8.47 1.47
N THR A 138 -1.11 9.53 0.85
CA THR A 138 -1.72 10.87 0.89
C THR A 138 -3.13 10.88 0.27
N GLN A 139 -3.33 10.15 -0.83
CA GLN A 139 -4.64 9.97 -1.44
C GLN A 139 -5.64 9.32 -0.49
N LEU A 140 -5.23 8.32 0.30
CA LEU A 140 -6.09 7.72 1.34
C LEU A 140 -6.47 8.72 2.44
N ILE A 141 -5.55 9.60 2.85
CA ILE A 141 -5.86 10.66 3.81
C ILE A 141 -6.94 11.58 3.25
N VAL A 142 -6.80 12.00 1.99
CA VAL A 142 -7.79 12.85 1.31
C VAL A 142 -9.16 12.15 1.21
N GLN A 143 -9.19 10.90 0.78
CA GLN A 143 -10.43 10.12 0.67
C GLN A 143 -11.12 9.93 2.02
N ALA A 144 -10.38 9.58 3.07
CA ALA A 144 -10.95 9.44 4.41
C ALA A 144 -11.43 10.80 4.94
N GLY A 145 -10.70 11.87 4.63
CA GLY A 145 -11.08 13.25 4.94
C GLY A 145 -12.42 13.66 4.35
N PHE A 146 -12.71 13.28 3.09
CA PHE A 146 -14.02 13.50 2.47
C PHE A 146 -15.15 12.80 3.25
N GLN A 147 -14.93 11.54 3.64
CA GLN A 147 -15.95 10.76 4.35
C GLN A 147 -16.17 11.26 5.79
N LEU A 148 -15.11 11.75 6.44
CA LEU A 148 -15.13 12.25 7.81
C LEU A 148 -15.46 13.75 7.93
N GLN A 149 -15.63 14.44 6.80
CA GLN A 149 -15.87 15.88 6.74
C GLN A 149 -14.72 16.73 7.33
N TYR A 150 -13.48 16.24 7.25
CA TYR A 150 -12.28 16.96 7.69
C TYR A 150 -11.72 17.83 6.56
N TYR A 151 -12.54 18.79 6.10
CA TYR A 151 -12.31 19.49 4.84
C TYR A 151 -11.05 20.35 4.83
N GLU A 152 -10.74 21.06 5.92
CA GLU A 152 -9.54 21.91 5.98
C GLU A 152 -8.25 21.10 5.87
N GLU A 153 -8.13 20.01 6.64
CA GLU A 153 -6.97 19.12 6.58
C GLU A 153 -6.86 18.47 5.20
N MET A 154 -7.96 17.94 4.70
CA MET A 154 -8.05 17.31 3.39
C MET A 154 -7.59 18.25 2.28
N TYR A 155 -7.97 19.53 2.34
CA TYR A 155 -7.52 20.54 1.40
C TYR A 155 -5.99 20.68 1.39
N GLN A 156 -5.33 20.71 2.56
CA GLN A 156 -3.86 20.78 2.62
C GLN A 156 -3.19 19.60 1.93
N PHE A 157 -3.68 18.37 2.17
CA PHE A 157 -3.15 17.18 1.50
C PHE A 157 -3.46 17.15 -0.01
N ALA A 158 -4.66 17.59 -0.41
CA ALA A 158 -5.05 17.68 -1.81
C ALA A 158 -4.17 18.68 -2.60
N LYS A 159 -3.79 19.82 -2.00
CA LYS A 159 -2.80 20.73 -2.60
C LYS A 159 -1.45 20.04 -2.82
N GLY A 160 -1.02 19.23 -1.85
CA GLY A 160 0.21 18.45 -1.96
C GLY A 160 0.18 17.49 -3.16
N LEU A 161 -0.93 16.78 -3.34
CA LEU A 161 -1.15 15.90 -4.49
C LEU A 161 -1.16 16.67 -5.82
N MET A 162 -1.83 17.82 -5.85
CA MET A 162 -1.86 18.71 -7.02
C MET A 162 -0.46 19.18 -7.40
N HIS A 163 0.37 19.59 -6.43
CA HIS A 163 1.74 20.03 -6.69
C HIS A 163 2.61 18.92 -7.30
N ARG A 164 2.36 17.67 -6.90
CA ARG A 164 3.06 16.49 -7.41
C ARG A 164 2.36 15.85 -8.63
N ALA A 165 1.26 16.43 -9.10
CA ALA A 165 0.43 15.93 -10.19
C ALA A 165 0.01 14.45 -10.02
N TYR A 166 -0.32 14.03 -8.79
CA TYR A 166 -0.68 12.65 -8.48
C TYR A 166 -2.18 12.44 -8.27
N PRO A 167 -2.80 11.39 -8.84
CA PRO A 167 -2.18 10.37 -9.70
C PRO A 167 -1.94 10.86 -11.14
N ASP A 168 -2.66 11.90 -11.54
CA ASP A 168 -2.42 12.67 -12.76
C ASP A 168 -2.78 14.16 -12.51
N ASP A 169 -2.28 15.05 -13.36
CA ASP A 169 -2.43 16.51 -13.19
C ASP A 169 -3.90 16.98 -13.27
N VAL A 170 -4.72 16.36 -14.12
CA VAL A 170 -6.13 16.76 -14.28
C VAL A 170 -6.93 16.37 -13.04
N LEU A 171 -6.82 15.10 -12.62
CA LEU A 171 -7.56 14.60 -11.47
C LEU A 171 -7.10 15.27 -10.18
N SER A 172 -5.80 15.42 -9.97
CA SER A 172 -5.26 16.04 -8.75
C SER A 172 -5.73 17.48 -8.57
N ARG A 173 -5.80 18.27 -9.65
CA ARG A 173 -6.38 19.62 -9.63
C ARG A 173 -7.87 19.61 -9.37
N LYS A 174 -8.63 18.71 -10.00
CA LYS A 174 -10.08 18.59 -9.74
C LYS A 174 -10.37 18.23 -8.28
N VAL A 175 -9.58 17.32 -7.70
CA VAL A 175 -9.64 16.99 -6.26
C VAL A 175 -9.28 18.19 -5.40
N ALA A 176 -8.26 18.97 -5.76
CA ALA A 176 -7.91 20.18 -5.01
C ALA A 176 -8.97 21.28 -5.09
N ILE A 177 -9.61 21.46 -6.25
CA ILE A 177 -10.78 22.35 -6.43
C ILE A 177 -11.93 21.86 -5.54
N GLN A 178 -12.28 20.58 -5.62
CA GLN A 178 -13.34 19.99 -4.80
C GLN A 178 -13.05 20.21 -3.32
N ALA A 179 -11.84 19.89 -2.87
CA ALA A 179 -11.44 20.05 -1.48
C ALA A 179 -11.48 21.52 -1.01
N ALA A 180 -11.06 22.46 -1.85
CA ALA A 180 -11.15 23.88 -1.56
C ALA A 180 -12.61 24.33 -1.41
N LEU A 181 -13.51 23.86 -2.28
CA LEU A 181 -14.94 24.18 -2.19
C LEU A 181 -15.58 23.64 -0.90
N TYR A 182 -15.27 22.40 -0.52
CA TYR A 182 -15.73 21.80 0.73
C TYR A 182 -15.20 22.50 1.98
N ALA A 183 -13.97 23.00 1.93
CA ALA A 183 -13.35 23.77 3.00
C ALA A 183 -13.77 25.26 2.98
N GLU A 184 -14.73 25.64 2.14
CA GLU A 184 -15.18 27.03 1.93
C GLU A 184 -14.05 28.00 1.51
N ARG A 185 -12.96 27.47 0.97
CA ARG A 185 -11.81 28.20 0.42
C ARG A 185 -12.09 28.64 -1.02
N TYR A 186 -13.16 29.41 -1.22
CA TYR A 186 -13.62 29.80 -2.56
C TYR A 186 -12.60 30.59 -3.37
N HIS A 187 -11.78 31.42 -2.69
CA HIS A 187 -10.71 32.16 -3.34
C HIS A 187 -9.63 31.22 -3.89
N ASP A 188 -9.19 30.25 -3.09
CA ASP A 188 -8.21 29.26 -3.51
C ASP A 188 -8.77 28.38 -4.62
N ALA A 189 -10.04 27.97 -4.53
CA ALA A 189 -10.73 27.24 -5.59
C ALA A 189 -10.70 28.01 -6.91
N LEU A 190 -10.97 29.33 -6.88
CA LEU A 190 -10.94 30.19 -8.06
C LEU A 190 -9.53 30.25 -8.68
N ILE A 191 -8.49 30.46 -7.87
CA ILE A 191 -7.09 30.46 -8.33
C ILE A 191 -6.74 29.14 -9.00
N ILE A 192 -7.14 28.01 -8.39
CA ILE A 192 -6.86 26.70 -8.97
C ILE A 192 -7.61 26.53 -10.30
N CYS A 193 -8.89 26.94 -10.39
CA CYS A 193 -9.66 26.92 -11.63
C CYS A 193 -9.02 27.79 -12.73
N GLU A 194 -8.49 28.96 -12.39
CA GLU A 194 -7.79 29.82 -13.34
C GLU A 194 -6.55 29.14 -13.90
N SER A 195 -5.66 28.65 -13.03
CA SER A 195 -4.47 27.92 -13.45
C SER A 195 -4.79 26.63 -14.23
N PHE A 196 -5.92 25.98 -13.91
CA PHE A 196 -6.38 24.79 -14.61
C PHE A 196 -6.80 25.13 -16.05
N LEU A 197 -7.58 26.20 -16.23
CA LEU A 197 -8.11 26.60 -17.54
C LEU A 197 -7.07 27.25 -18.44
N GLU A 198 -5.96 27.76 -17.90
CA GLU A 198 -4.79 28.12 -18.71
C GLU A 198 -4.20 26.92 -19.45
N LYS A 199 -4.19 25.74 -18.79
CA LYS A 199 -3.66 24.51 -19.36
C LYS A 199 -4.71 23.67 -20.11
N TYR A 200 -5.96 23.73 -19.67
CA TYR A 200 -7.09 22.95 -20.19
C TYR A 200 -8.28 23.86 -20.53
N PRO A 201 -8.18 24.73 -21.54
CA PRO A 201 -9.15 25.81 -21.79
C PRO A 201 -10.56 25.33 -22.20
N TYR A 202 -10.68 24.07 -22.62
CA TYR A 202 -11.92 23.49 -23.11
C TYR A 202 -12.69 22.64 -22.07
N ASP A 203 -12.23 22.55 -20.82
CA ASP A 203 -12.94 21.79 -19.77
C ASP A 203 -14.19 22.54 -19.29
N ASP A 204 -15.36 22.14 -19.79
CA ASP A 204 -16.66 22.75 -19.44
C ASP A 204 -17.01 22.69 -17.96
N PHE A 205 -16.59 21.61 -17.30
CA PHE A 205 -16.86 21.40 -15.89
C PHE A 205 -16.16 22.48 -15.04
N VAL A 206 -14.85 22.68 -15.23
CA VAL A 206 -14.10 23.70 -14.49
C VAL A 206 -14.50 25.13 -14.92
N ARG A 207 -14.86 25.35 -16.19
CA ARG A 207 -15.44 26.64 -16.64
C ARG A 207 -16.72 26.98 -15.89
N THR A 208 -17.60 26.01 -15.69
CA THR A 208 -18.86 26.17 -14.95
C THR A 208 -18.60 26.53 -13.48
N ILE A 209 -17.69 25.81 -12.82
CA ILE A 209 -17.27 26.12 -11.44
C ILE A 209 -16.73 27.55 -11.35
N LYS A 210 -15.76 27.93 -12.21
CA LYS A 210 -15.17 29.27 -12.23
C LYS A 210 -16.24 30.36 -12.39
N LYS A 211 -17.17 30.19 -13.35
CA LYS A 211 -18.25 31.16 -13.59
C LYS A 211 -19.12 31.34 -12.34
N ARG A 212 -19.50 30.25 -11.67
CA ARG A 212 -20.31 30.31 -10.44
C ARG A 212 -19.55 30.96 -9.28
N LEU A 213 -18.25 30.68 -9.13
CA LEU A 213 -17.38 31.32 -8.14
C LEU A 213 -17.30 32.84 -8.33
N ILE A 214 -17.08 33.30 -9.58
CA ILE A 214 -16.99 34.74 -9.91
C ILE A 214 -18.32 35.45 -9.62
N ASN A 215 -19.43 34.85 -10.04
CA ASN A 215 -20.76 35.43 -9.88
C ASN A 215 -21.30 35.31 -8.44
N LYS A 216 -20.58 34.63 -7.54
CA LYS A 216 -21.03 34.28 -6.18
C LYS A 216 -22.39 33.57 -6.17
N ASP A 217 -22.66 32.79 -7.22
CA ASP A 217 -23.94 32.14 -7.43
C ASP A 217 -23.99 30.78 -6.74
N LYS A 218 -24.80 30.70 -5.67
CA LYS A 218 -25.08 29.47 -4.92
C LYS A 218 -23.79 28.71 -4.57
N LEU A 219 -22.86 29.38 -3.89
CA LEU A 219 -21.51 28.86 -3.61
C LEU A 219 -21.52 27.49 -2.91
N GLY A 220 -22.43 27.28 -1.96
CA GLY A 220 -22.59 26.00 -1.26
C GLY A 220 -23.10 24.85 -2.14
N GLU A 221 -23.70 25.14 -3.30
CA GLU A 221 -24.19 24.13 -4.22
C GLU A 221 -23.16 23.74 -5.29
N ILE A 222 -22.02 24.42 -5.38
CA ILE A 222 -21.00 24.14 -6.41
C ILE A 222 -20.40 22.74 -6.19
N VAL A 223 -20.25 22.30 -4.94
CA VAL A 223 -19.71 20.97 -4.60
C VAL A 223 -20.53 19.83 -5.21
N TYR A 224 -21.84 20.03 -5.41
CA TYR A 224 -22.73 18.98 -5.94
C TYR A 224 -22.47 18.67 -7.40
N LEU A 225 -21.85 19.58 -8.16
CA LEU A 225 -21.46 19.34 -9.55
C LEU A 225 -20.51 18.14 -9.68
N PHE A 226 -19.77 17.77 -8.63
CA PHE A 226 -18.88 16.60 -8.64
C PHE A 226 -19.62 15.25 -8.55
N TYR A 227 -20.94 15.25 -8.40
CA TYR A 227 -21.80 14.07 -8.28
C TYR A 227 -22.82 13.94 -9.41
N GLU A 228 -22.81 14.87 -10.37
CA GLU A 228 -23.62 14.85 -11.60
C GLU A 228 -22.91 14.07 -12.72
#